data_AF-A0AAW4BHH2-F1
#
_entry.id   AF-A0AAW4BHH2-F1
#
_cell.length_a   1.000
_cell.length_b   1.000
_cell.length_c   1.000
_cell.angle_alpha   90.00
_cell.angle_beta   90.00
_cell.angle_gamma   90.00
#
_symmetry.space_group_name_H-M   'P 1'
#
loop_
_entity.id
_entity.type
_entity.pdbx_description
1 polymer ?
#
loop_
_entity_poly.entity_id
_entity_poly.type
_entity_poly.pdbx_seq_one_letter_code
_entity_poly.pdbx_strand_id
1 'polypeptide(L)'
;MGYEIDFLGVGEESKSGDAIALRYGNLHGHRDEQTVVVIDGGFQSTGSKIIEHINTCFGTSKVDLVINTHADQDHINGLEAVLNELEVKELWIHQPWLHNQGLADKFKDGRVTDNSLGERLKQNLEKAWSLVKLAESKGVTIREPFTGLMDTGGGIKVLGPSVEYYESLIPDFDGMPEKAIATNALESFFEKAAASIRRFFATWGEDQIDDEGVTSAKNNSSVITQLVVEGRRSVFTG
;
A
#
# COMPACT_ATOMS: atom_id res chain seq x y z
N MET A 1 -10.26 17.73 16.99
CA MET A 1 -9.31 16.60 16.86
C MET A 1 -7.97 17.12 16.37
N GLY A 2 -6.88 16.51 16.81
CA GLY A 2 -5.52 16.78 16.32
C GLY A 2 -5.00 15.62 15.48
N TYR A 3 -3.90 15.84 14.78
CA TYR A 3 -3.13 14.79 14.12
C TYR A 3 -1.63 15.10 14.17
N GLU A 4 -0.85 14.04 14.11
CA GLU A 4 0.61 14.05 14.02
C GLU A 4 1.00 13.07 12.91
N ILE A 5 1.92 13.46 12.03
CA ILE A 5 2.42 12.66 10.91
C ILE A 5 3.93 12.77 10.93
N ASP A 6 4.61 11.65 11.10
CA ASP A 6 6.06 11.56 11.17
C ASP A 6 6.58 10.68 10.04
N PHE A 7 7.38 11.29 9.16
CA PHE A 7 8.12 10.58 8.12
C PHE A 7 9.45 10.12 8.71
N LEU A 8 9.64 8.81 8.80
CA LEU A 8 10.85 8.22 9.35
C LEU A 8 11.88 8.04 8.24
N GLY A 9 13.11 8.51 8.48
CA GLY A 9 14.19 8.36 7.51
C GLY A 9 14.49 6.89 7.20
N VAL A 10 14.28 6.51 5.93
CA VAL A 10 14.49 5.16 5.39
C VAL A 10 15.78 5.13 4.57
N GLY A 11 16.60 4.09 4.80
CA GLY A 11 17.81 3.84 4.03
C GLY A 11 19.05 4.66 4.41
N GLU A 12 20.15 4.36 3.73
CA GLU A 12 21.38 5.15 3.69
C GLU A 12 21.67 5.48 2.21
N GLU A 13 22.09 6.72 1.93
CA GLU A 13 22.45 7.19 0.58
C GLU A 13 21.36 7.08 -0.49
N SER A 14 21.46 6.12 -1.42
CA SER A 14 20.68 6.06 -2.67
C SER A 14 19.46 5.12 -2.63
N LYS A 15 19.21 4.48 -1.49
CA LYS A 15 18.04 3.60 -1.29
C LYS A 15 16.93 4.35 -0.59
N SER A 16 15.88 4.70 -1.32
CA SER A 16 14.65 5.26 -0.80
C SER A 16 13.67 4.16 -0.38
N GLY A 17 12.68 4.54 0.42
CA GLY A 17 11.53 3.73 0.82
C GLY A 17 10.69 4.57 1.76
N ASP A 18 9.45 4.18 1.99
CA ASP A 18 8.54 4.95 2.86
C ASP A 18 8.30 4.25 4.19
N ALA A 19 8.27 5.04 5.25
CA ALA A 19 7.88 4.61 6.57
C ALA A 19 7.27 5.81 7.30
N ILE A 20 5.96 5.76 7.51
CA ILE A 20 5.21 6.86 8.09
C ILE A 20 4.48 6.34 9.31
N ALA A 21 4.71 6.99 10.46
CA ALA A 21 3.90 6.81 11.65
C ALA A 21 2.97 8.02 11.79
N LEU A 22 1.68 7.78 11.98
CA LEU A 22 0.75 8.87 12.21
C LEU A 22 -0.25 8.50 13.30
N ARG A 23 -0.78 9.53 13.96
CA ARG A 23 -1.92 9.38 14.86
C ARG A 23 -2.88 10.53 14.71
N TYR A 24 -4.16 10.28 14.94
CA TYR A 24 -5.19 11.31 14.95
C TYR A 24 -6.27 11.04 16.00
N GLY A 25 -7.01 12.07 16.40
CA GLY A 25 -8.05 11.96 17.43
C GLY A 25 -7.92 13.02 18.53
N ASN A 26 -8.27 12.65 19.76
CA ASN A 26 -8.02 13.49 20.93
C ASN A 26 -6.59 13.24 21.46
N LEU A 27 -5.61 13.98 20.95
CA LEU A 27 -4.19 13.79 21.30
C LEU A 27 -3.86 14.16 22.76
N HIS A 28 -4.75 14.87 23.45
CA HIS A 28 -4.64 15.17 24.88
C HIS A 28 -5.50 14.24 25.76
N GLY A 29 -6.27 13.34 25.14
CA GLY A 29 -7.15 12.40 25.81
C GLY A 29 -6.50 11.04 26.05
N HIS A 30 -7.34 10.06 26.35
CA HIS A 30 -6.91 8.68 26.55
C HIS A 30 -6.56 8.00 25.22
N ARG A 31 -5.80 6.89 25.29
CA ARG A 31 -5.33 6.15 24.11
C ARG A 31 -6.47 5.64 23.23
N ASP A 32 -7.62 5.29 23.79
CA ASP A 32 -8.81 4.83 23.08
C ASP A 32 -9.54 5.94 22.31
N GLU A 33 -9.21 7.20 22.56
CA GLU A 33 -9.68 8.36 21.79
C GLU A 33 -8.73 8.72 20.63
N GLN A 34 -7.74 7.88 20.36
CA GLN A 34 -6.73 8.06 19.33
C GLN A 34 -6.73 6.87 18.37
N THR A 35 -6.42 7.14 17.10
CA THR A 35 -6.16 6.12 16.09
C THR A 35 -4.71 6.24 15.68
N VAL A 36 -3.94 5.15 15.82
CA VAL A 36 -2.53 5.07 15.42
C VAL A 36 -2.43 4.24 14.14
N VAL A 37 -1.77 4.81 13.13
CA VAL A 37 -1.63 4.22 11.80
C VAL A 37 -0.16 4.17 11.41
N VAL A 38 0.26 3.08 10.79
CA VAL A 38 1.55 2.96 10.12
C VAL A 38 1.30 2.80 8.62
N ILE A 39 1.95 3.61 7.79
CA ILE A 39 1.95 3.48 6.34
C ILE A 39 3.36 3.11 5.89
N ASP A 40 3.49 1.92 5.35
CA ASP A 40 4.75 1.24 5.01
C ASP A 40 5.76 1.11 6.16
N GLY A 41 6.69 0.19 6.00
CA GLY A 41 7.67 -0.19 7.01
C GLY A 41 9.11 0.20 6.67
N GLY A 42 9.38 0.65 5.46
CA GLY A 42 10.73 0.78 4.95
C GLY A 42 11.48 -0.58 4.98
N PHE A 43 12.80 -0.49 5.18
CA PHE A 43 13.65 -1.65 5.45
C PHE A 43 13.47 -2.22 6.86
N GLN A 44 14.00 -3.43 7.09
CA GLN A 44 13.94 -4.08 8.41
C GLN A 44 14.47 -3.20 9.56
N SER A 45 15.55 -2.45 9.34
CA SER A 45 16.12 -1.51 10.32
C SER A 45 15.19 -0.33 10.62
N THR A 46 14.35 0.07 9.67
CA THR A 46 13.32 1.10 9.86
C THR A 46 12.19 0.59 10.74
N GLY A 47 11.87 -0.71 10.68
CA GLY A 47 10.89 -1.35 11.57
C GLY A 47 11.15 -1.04 13.04
N SER A 48 12.39 -1.16 13.50
CA SER A 48 12.77 -0.82 14.89
C SER A 48 12.54 0.65 15.22
N LYS A 49 12.78 1.57 14.27
CA LYS A 49 12.52 3.00 14.47
C LYS A 49 11.02 3.30 14.58
N ILE A 50 10.18 2.62 13.80
CA ILE A 50 8.71 2.73 13.90
C ILE A 50 8.26 2.29 15.29
N ILE A 51 8.74 1.13 15.74
CA ILE A 51 8.39 0.56 17.04
C ILE A 51 8.85 1.50 18.17
N GLU A 52 10.06 2.02 18.10
CA GLU A 52 10.58 2.98 19.07
C GLU A 52 9.75 4.27 19.08
N HIS A 53 9.44 4.84 17.91
CA HIS A 53 8.64 6.06 17.78
C HIS A 53 7.23 5.88 18.36
N ILE A 54 6.55 4.78 18.05
CA ILE A 54 5.20 4.50 18.56
C ILE A 54 5.23 4.33 20.09
N ASN A 55 6.21 3.62 20.63
CA ASN A 55 6.33 3.43 22.07
C ASN A 55 6.70 4.72 22.82
N THR A 56 7.59 5.54 22.27
CA THR A 56 8.18 6.69 22.98
C THR A 56 7.47 8.00 22.68
N CYS A 57 7.19 8.30 21.41
CA CYS A 57 6.53 9.54 20.96
C CYS A 57 5.01 9.44 21.08
N PHE A 58 4.42 8.30 20.71
CA PHE A 58 2.98 8.10 20.84
C PHE A 58 2.55 7.52 22.20
N GLY A 59 3.48 6.93 22.95
CA GLY A 59 3.23 6.42 24.31
C GLY A 59 2.36 5.18 24.34
N THR A 60 2.42 4.34 23.30
CA THR A 60 1.57 3.14 23.18
C THR A 60 2.28 2.03 22.43
N SER A 61 1.82 0.78 22.59
CA SER A 61 2.23 -0.36 21.76
C SER A 61 1.11 -0.82 20.81
N LYS A 62 -0.03 -0.12 20.78
CA LYS A 62 -1.19 -0.48 19.97
C LYS A 62 -1.18 0.27 18.66
N VAL A 63 -1.37 -0.45 17.56
CA VAL A 63 -1.53 0.11 16.21
C VAL A 63 -2.89 -0.30 15.69
N ASP A 64 -3.73 0.69 15.40
CA ASP A 64 -5.10 0.44 14.96
C ASP A 64 -5.14 -0.02 13.50
N LEU A 65 -4.21 0.49 12.69
CA LEU A 65 -4.14 0.17 11.27
C LEU A 65 -2.70 0.18 10.76
N VAL A 66 -2.29 -0.86 10.05
CA VAL A 66 -1.09 -0.88 9.22
C VAL A 66 -1.53 -0.89 7.76
N ILE A 67 -0.94 -0.04 6.92
CA ILE A 67 -1.20 0.02 5.49
C ILE A 67 0.10 -0.26 4.76
N ASN A 68 0.09 -1.25 3.86
CA ASN A 68 1.13 -1.42 2.86
C ASN A 68 0.66 -0.81 1.54
N THR A 69 1.40 0.15 1.01
CA THR A 69 1.03 0.84 -0.23
C THR A 69 1.21 -0.08 -1.44
N HIS A 70 2.33 -0.77 -1.54
CA HIS A 70 2.62 -1.76 -2.57
C HIS A 70 3.66 -2.78 -2.11
N ALA A 71 3.71 -3.91 -2.80
CA ALA A 71 4.44 -5.10 -2.37
C ALA A 71 5.97 -5.07 -2.62
N ASP A 72 6.57 -3.88 -2.60
CA ASP A 72 8.00 -3.70 -2.83
C ASP A 72 8.82 -4.01 -1.58
N GLN A 73 10.02 -4.56 -1.79
CA GLN A 73 10.84 -5.07 -0.69
C GLN A 73 11.31 -3.96 0.26
N ASP A 74 11.52 -2.76 -0.25
CA ASP A 74 11.87 -1.55 0.48
C ASP A 74 10.70 -0.91 1.23
N HIS A 75 9.48 -1.46 1.14
CA HIS A 75 8.30 -1.00 1.87
C HIS A 75 7.77 -2.03 2.89
N ILE A 76 7.91 -3.33 2.61
CA ILE A 76 7.34 -4.41 3.44
C ILE A 76 8.23 -4.87 4.60
N ASN A 77 9.54 -4.79 4.46
CA ASN A 77 10.45 -5.49 5.39
C ASN A 77 10.37 -5.00 6.84
N GLY A 78 10.13 -3.70 7.07
CA GLY A 78 9.91 -3.19 8.42
C GLY A 78 8.54 -3.55 9.03
N LEU A 79 7.53 -3.86 8.20
CA LEU A 79 6.19 -4.20 8.68
C LEU A 79 6.15 -5.54 9.40
N GLU A 80 7.04 -6.49 9.04
CA GLU A 80 7.15 -7.76 9.75
C GLU A 80 7.51 -7.56 11.23
N ALA A 81 8.45 -6.65 11.52
CA ALA A 81 8.83 -6.29 12.89
C ALA A 81 7.67 -5.62 13.62
N VAL A 82 6.96 -4.70 12.97
CA VAL A 82 5.77 -4.02 13.52
C VAL A 82 4.70 -5.03 13.93
N LEU A 83 4.36 -5.99 13.07
CA LEU A 83 3.38 -7.05 13.38
C LEU A 83 3.88 -7.99 14.49
N ASN A 84 5.19 -8.18 14.60
CA ASN A 84 5.77 -9.04 15.62
C ASN A 84 5.75 -8.41 17.02
N GLU A 85 6.08 -7.12 17.12
CA GLU A 85 6.36 -6.45 18.39
C GLU A 85 5.23 -5.55 18.89
N LEU A 86 4.31 -5.10 18.03
CA LEU A 86 3.19 -4.24 18.39
C LEU A 86 1.85 -4.99 18.37
N GLU A 87 0.87 -4.48 19.11
CA GLU A 87 -0.51 -4.96 19.08
C GLU A 87 -1.24 -4.32 17.89
N VAL A 88 -1.16 -4.97 16.73
CA VAL A 88 -1.81 -4.53 15.48
C VAL A 88 -3.23 -5.07 15.38
N LYS A 89 -4.22 -4.21 15.10
CA LYS A 89 -5.62 -4.62 14.92
C LYS A 89 -5.95 -4.99 13.47
N GLU A 90 -5.53 -4.16 12.52
CA GLU A 90 -5.87 -4.29 11.12
C GLU A 90 -4.65 -4.09 10.22
N LEU A 91 -4.55 -4.89 9.17
CA LEU A 91 -3.57 -4.78 8.08
C LEU A 91 -4.32 -4.58 6.76
N TRP A 92 -4.04 -3.46 6.09
CA TRP A 92 -4.46 -3.20 4.73
C TRP A 92 -3.33 -3.52 3.76
N ILE A 93 -3.55 -4.51 2.91
CA ILE A 93 -2.58 -4.98 1.92
C ILE A 93 -3.32 -5.61 0.74
N HIS A 94 -2.91 -5.30 -0.49
CA HIS A 94 -3.45 -5.96 -1.67
C HIS A 94 -2.93 -7.40 -1.80
N GLN A 95 -3.80 -8.30 -2.24
CA GLN A 95 -3.52 -9.73 -2.36
C GLN A 95 -3.73 -10.18 -3.82
N PRO A 96 -2.83 -9.81 -4.75
CA PRO A 96 -3.03 -10.06 -6.18
C PRO A 96 -3.21 -11.55 -6.52
N TRP A 97 -2.71 -12.48 -5.70
CA TRP A 97 -2.95 -13.91 -5.87
C TRP A 97 -4.41 -14.35 -5.69
N LEU A 98 -5.28 -13.49 -5.14
CA LEU A 98 -6.73 -13.69 -5.07
C LEU A 98 -7.47 -13.16 -6.31
N HIS A 99 -6.82 -12.31 -7.10
CA HIS A 99 -7.36 -11.68 -8.31
C HIS A 99 -6.96 -12.42 -9.59
N ASN A 100 -7.09 -13.76 -9.57
CA ASN A 100 -6.62 -14.61 -10.66
C ASN A 100 -7.74 -15.08 -11.60
N GLN A 101 -9.00 -14.75 -11.35
CA GLN A 101 -10.13 -15.24 -12.16
C GLN A 101 -10.10 -14.63 -13.57
N GLY A 102 -10.06 -15.49 -14.60
CA GLY A 102 -9.98 -15.07 -16.01
C GLY A 102 -8.63 -14.44 -16.38
N LEU A 103 -7.61 -14.63 -15.54
CA LEU A 103 -6.28 -14.07 -15.74
C LEU A 103 -5.51 -14.84 -16.80
N ALA A 104 -5.73 -16.16 -16.92
CA ALA A 104 -5.10 -17.03 -17.92
C ALA A 104 -5.42 -16.59 -19.37
N ASP A 105 -6.64 -16.13 -19.63
CA ASP A 105 -7.07 -15.65 -20.96
C ASP A 105 -6.28 -14.44 -21.45
N LYS A 106 -5.57 -13.74 -20.55
CA LYS A 106 -4.72 -12.59 -20.88
C LYS A 106 -3.32 -13.00 -21.37
N PHE A 107 -2.95 -14.28 -21.38
CA PHE A 107 -1.61 -14.76 -21.75
C PHE A 107 -1.60 -15.62 -23.02
N LYS A 108 -0.50 -15.57 -23.80
CA LYS A 108 -0.36 -16.33 -25.07
C LYS A 108 -0.33 -17.84 -24.83
N ASP A 109 0.23 -18.26 -23.71
CA ASP A 109 0.44 -19.68 -23.41
C ASP A 109 -0.84 -20.29 -22.86
N GLY A 110 -1.59 -20.97 -23.74
CA GLY A 110 -2.83 -21.67 -23.39
C GLY A 110 -2.66 -22.86 -22.42
N ARG A 111 -1.45 -23.14 -21.94
CA ARG A 111 -1.20 -24.12 -20.85
C ARG A 111 -1.29 -23.48 -19.47
N VAL A 112 -1.28 -22.16 -19.38
CA VAL A 112 -1.36 -21.42 -18.13
C VAL A 112 -2.80 -21.44 -17.61
N THR A 113 -2.94 -21.62 -16.30
CA THR A 113 -4.24 -21.60 -15.60
C THR A 113 -4.26 -20.50 -14.55
N ASP A 114 -5.44 -20.01 -14.20
CA ASP A 114 -5.66 -19.01 -13.14
C ASP A 114 -4.98 -19.43 -11.81
N ASN A 115 -5.11 -20.71 -11.44
CA ASN A 115 -4.45 -21.25 -10.25
C ASN A 115 -2.92 -21.17 -10.34
N SER A 116 -2.34 -21.56 -11.49
CA SER A 116 -0.89 -21.48 -11.67
C SER A 116 -0.36 -20.04 -11.65
N LEU A 117 -1.16 -19.07 -12.09
CA LEU A 117 -0.83 -17.65 -12.02
C LEU A 117 -0.95 -17.12 -10.59
N GLY A 118 -1.96 -17.53 -9.84
CA GLY A 118 -2.08 -17.21 -8.41
C GLY A 118 -0.88 -17.71 -7.61
N GLU A 119 -0.43 -18.95 -7.83
CA GLU A 119 0.77 -19.49 -7.18
C GLU A 119 2.04 -18.75 -7.61
N ARG A 120 2.16 -18.39 -8.88
CA ARG A 120 3.26 -17.56 -9.38
C ARG A 120 3.27 -16.17 -8.71
N LEU A 121 2.11 -15.53 -8.55
CA LEU A 121 1.99 -14.24 -7.86
C LEU A 121 2.44 -14.35 -6.39
N LYS A 122 2.09 -15.44 -5.69
CA LYS A 122 2.60 -15.70 -4.33
C LYS A 122 4.12 -15.84 -4.30
N GLN A 123 4.71 -16.48 -5.30
CA GLN A 123 6.17 -16.63 -5.40
C GLN A 123 6.87 -15.31 -5.72
N ASN A 124 6.34 -14.55 -6.67
CA ASN A 124 6.90 -13.25 -7.06
C ASN A 124 6.76 -12.22 -5.93
N LEU A 125 5.69 -12.31 -5.14
CA LEU A 125 5.37 -11.42 -4.03
C LEU A 125 5.47 -12.14 -2.68
N GLU A 126 6.50 -12.97 -2.52
CA GLU A 126 6.71 -13.81 -1.34
C GLU A 126 6.68 -13.00 -0.04
N LYS A 127 7.22 -11.79 -0.04
CA LYS A 127 7.22 -10.90 1.13
C LYS A 127 5.83 -10.43 1.54
N ALA A 128 5.01 -9.97 0.59
CA ALA A 128 3.61 -9.64 0.86
C ALA A 128 2.83 -10.87 1.33
N TRP A 129 3.10 -12.02 0.72
CA TRP A 129 2.43 -13.25 1.12
C TRP A 129 2.80 -13.68 2.56
N SER A 130 4.09 -13.68 2.87
CA SER A 130 4.60 -13.99 4.21
C SER A 130 4.08 -13.02 5.27
N LEU A 131 3.93 -11.72 4.95
CA LEU A 131 3.33 -10.73 5.84
C LEU A 131 1.85 -11.02 6.12
N VAL A 132 1.07 -11.36 5.09
CA VAL A 132 -0.32 -11.79 5.24
C VAL A 132 -0.41 -13.04 6.11
N LYS A 133 0.48 -14.03 5.92
CA LYS A 133 0.52 -15.22 6.78
C LYS A 133 0.87 -14.91 8.22
N LEU A 134 1.80 -13.99 8.45
CA LEU A 134 2.12 -13.53 9.79
C LEU A 134 0.91 -12.86 10.45
N ALA A 135 0.22 -11.97 9.74
CA ALA A 135 -0.99 -11.29 10.20
C ALA A 135 -2.11 -12.28 10.56
N GLU A 136 -2.38 -13.27 9.70
CA GLU A 136 -3.35 -14.34 9.96
C GLU A 136 -2.99 -15.13 11.23
N SER A 137 -1.72 -15.51 11.40
CA SER A 137 -1.26 -16.27 12.57
C SER A 137 -1.43 -15.53 13.89
N LYS A 138 -1.45 -14.20 13.84
CA LYS A 138 -1.62 -13.29 14.98
C LYS A 138 -3.07 -12.85 15.19
N GLY A 139 -4.00 -13.27 14.33
CA GLY A 139 -5.41 -12.87 14.39
C GLY A 139 -5.64 -11.40 13.99
N VAL A 140 -4.72 -10.80 13.24
CA VAL A 140 -4.88 -9.44 12.69
C VAL A 140 -5.94 -9.48 11.60
N THR A 141 -6.85 -8.50 11.57
CA THR A 141 -7.85 -8.39 10.51
C THR A 141 -7.17 -7.91 9.22
N ILE A 142 -7.34 -8.64 8.12
CA ILE A 142 -6.72 -8.29 6.83
C ILE A 142 -7.81 -7.80 5.87
N ARG A 143 -7.56 -6.68 5.20
CA ARG A 143 -8.44 -6.14 4.15
C ARG A 143 -7.64 -5.65 2.95
N GLU A 144 -8.23 -5.73 1.76
CA GLU A 144 -7.62 -5.14 0.57
C GLU A 144 -8.03 -3.66 0.44
N PRO A 145 -7.07 -2.73 0.37
CA PRO A 145 -7.32 -1.29 0.35
C PRO A 145 -7.72 -0.80 -1.04
N PHE A 146 -8.97 -1.09 -1.44
CA PHE A 146 -9.56 -0.53 -2.65
C PHE A 146 -10.33 0.77 -2.38
N THR A 147 -10.53 1.57 -3.43
CA THR A 147 -11.28 2.84 -3.38
C THR A 147 -12.56 2.73 -2.55
N GLY A 148 -12.71 3.64 -1.59
CA GLY A 148 -13.89 3.73 -0.74
C GLY A 148 -13.78 3.00 0.60
N LEU A 149 -12.74 2.16 0.80
CA LEU A 149 -12.44 1.62 2.12
C LEU A 149 -12.12 2.76 3.10
N MET A 150 -12.63 2.64 4.32
CA MET A 150 -12.40 3.59 5.41
C MET A 150 -12.07 2.84 6.69
N ASP A 151 -11.27 3.45 7.55
CA ASP A 151 -11.00 2.90 8.87
C ASP A 151 -12.20 3.11 9.81
N THR A 152 -12.17 2.47 10.96
CA THR A 152 -13.28 2.54 11.94
C THR A 152 -13.51 3.96 12.46
N GLY A 153 -12.44 4.78 12.56
CA GLY A 153 -12.53 6.18 12.99
C GLY A 153 -13.01 7.13 11.90
N GLY A 154 -13.03 6.68 10.64
CA GLY A 154 -13.45 7.45 9.47
C GLY A 154 -12.50 8.57 9.05
N GLY A 155 -11.34 8.70 9.71
CA GLY A 155 -10.32 9.68 9.38
C GLY A 155 -9.45 9.24 8.21
N ILE A 156 -9.28 7.93 8.01
CA ILE A 156 -8.51 7.33 6.91
C ILE A 156 -9.47 6.82 5.83
N LYS A 157 -9.19 7.20 4.59
CA LYS A 157 -9.93 6.76 3.41
C LYS A 157 -8.99 6.37 2.27
N VAL A 158 -9.30 5.26 1.62
CA VAL A 158 -8.64 4.87 0.37
C VAL A 158 -9.30 5.57 -0.81
N LEU A 159 -8.49 6.27 -1.61
CA LEU A 159 -8.92 6.93 -2.85
C LEU A 159 -8.67 6.05 -4.09
N GLY A 160 -7.65 5.20 -4.04
CA GLY A 160 -7.26 4.30 -5.12
C GLY A 160 -6.34 3.20 -4.60
N PRO A 161 -6.16 2.12 -5.38
CA PRO A 161 -6.76 1.87 -6.70
C PRO A 161 -8.22 1.38 -6.62
N SER A 162 -8.95 1.42 -7.73
CA SER A 162 -10.17 0.60 -7.89
C SER A 162 -9.80 -0.84 -8.18
N VAL A 163 -10.72 -1.78 -7.92
CA VAL A 163 -10.50 -3.20 -8.19
C VAL A 163 -10.19 -3.43 -9.67
N GLU A 164 -10.99 -2.84 -10.56
CA GLU A 164 -10.83 -3.02 -12.01
C GLU A 164 -9.50 -2.46 -12.53
N TYR A 165 -9.03 -1.34 -11.94
CA TYR A 165 -7.75 -0.75 -12.30
C TYR A 165 -6.59 -1.62 -11.82
N TYR A 166 -6.65 -2.07 -10.57
CA TYR A 166 -5.67 -2.99 -9.99
C TYR A 166 -5.56 -4.29 -10.80
N GLU A 167 -6.69 -4.93 -11.14
CA GLU A 167 -6.72 -6.17 -11.93
C GLU A 167 -6.23 -6.00 -13.38
N SER A 168 -6.29 -4.77 -13.90
CA SER A 168 -5.70 -4.43 -15.20
C SER A 168 -4.17 -4.39 -15.16
N LEU A 169 -3.58 -4.12 -13.99
CA LEU A 169 -2.14 -4.00 -13.75
C LEU A 169 -1.46 -5.35 -13.47
N ILE A 170 -2.16 -6.29 -12.83
CA ILE A 170 -1.59 -7.61 -12.45
C ILE A 170 -0.85 -8.32 -13.60
N PRO A 171 -1.36 -8.35 -14.84
CA PRO A 171 -0.64 -8.96 -15.96
C PRO A 171 0.73 -8.35 -16.29
N ASP A 172 0.99 -7.11 -15.88
CA ASP A 172 2.26 -6.38 -16.06
C ASP A 172 3.19 -6.48 -14.85
N PHE A 173 2.82 -7.24 -13.81
CA PHE A 173 3.70 -7.45 -12.67
C PHE A 173 4.93 -8.25 -13.08
N ASP A 174 6.06 -7.96 -12.42
CA ASP A 174 7.32 -8.64 -12.67
C ASP A 174 7.18 -10.17 -12.54
N GLY A 175 7.75 -10.90 -13.50
CA GLY A 175 7.73 -12.36 -13.53
C GLY A 175 6.45 -13.02 -14.06
N MET A 176 5.49 -12.23 -14.57
CA MET A 176 4.32 -12.74 -15.27
C MET A 176 4.64 -13.20 -16.71
N PRO A 177 3.88 -14.15 -17.30
CA PRO A 177 4.11 -14.63 -18.67
C PRO A 177 3.87 -13.55 -19.75
N GLU A 178 4.27 -13.82 -21.00
CA GLU A 178 3.95 -12.91 -22.11
C GLU A 178 2.44 -12.84 -22.41
N LYS A 179 1.93 -11.61 -22.47
CA LYS A 179 0.52 -11.32 -22.77
C LYS A 179 0.10 -11.77 -24.16
N ALA A 180 -1.09 -12.39 -24.27
CA ALA A 180 -1.78 -12.54 -25.53
C ALA A 180 -2.15 -11.15 -26.04
N ILE A 181 -1.83 -10.83 -27.29
CA ILE A 181 -1.89 -9.47 -27.81
C ILE A 181 -3.32 -8.90 -27.65
N ALA A 182 -3.46 -7.97 -26.71
CA ALA A 182 -4.53 -6.98 -26.61
C ALA A 182 -3.94 -5.68 -26.03
N THR A 183 -2.83 -5.22 -26.62
CA THR A 183 -2.07 -4.04 -26.19
C THR A 183 -2.91 -2.77 -26.22
N ASN A 184 -3.76 -2.58 -27.24
CA ASN A 184 -4.44 -1.29 -27.45
C ASN A 184 -5.48 -0.91 -26.38
N ALA A 185 -6.21 -1.86 -25.80
CA ALA A 185 -7.29 -1.55 -24.85
C ALA A 185 -6.76 -1.29 -23.44
N LEU A 186 -5.76 -2.08 -23.02
CA LEU A 186 -5.09 -1.94 -21.73
C LEU A 186 -4.21 -0.68 -21.74
N GLU A 187 -3.36 -0.49 -22.75
CA GLU A 187 -2.53 0.73 -22.89
C GLU A 187 -3.40 1.99 -22.93
N SER A 188 -4.54 1.96 -23.64
CA SER A 188 -5.47 3.10 -23.63
C SER A 188 -6.07 3.39 -22.26
N PHE A 189 -6.32 2.36 -21.44
CA PHE A 189 -6.87 2.52 -20.10
C PHE A 189 -5.81 3.04 -19.12
N PHE A 190 -4.59 2.52 -19.20
CA PHE A 190 -3.43 3.04 -18.47
C PHE A 190 -3.15 4.50 -18.82
N GLU A 191 -3.09 4.84 -20.10
CA GLU A 191 -2.90 6.23 -20.55
C GLU A 191 -4.00 7.17 -20.01
N LYS A 192 -5.25 6.71 -19.98
CA LYS A 192 -6.38 7.47 -19.43
C LYS A 192 -6.29 7.63 -17.91
N ALA A 193 -5.90 6.59 -17.18
CA ALA A 193 -5.70 6.65 -15.73
C ALA A 193 -4.54 7.59 -15.39
N ALA A 194 -3.39 7.40 -16.04
CA ALA A 194 -2.22 8.27 -15.93
C ALA A 194 -2.57 9.72 -16.32
N ALA A 195 -3.33 9.95 -17.40
CA ALA A 195 -3.77 11.30 -17.77
C ALA A 195 -4.71 11.94 -16.74
N SER A 196 -5.57 11.15 -16.08
CA SER A 196 -6.48 11.64 -15.05
C SER A 196 -5.73 12.02 -13.77
N ILE A 197 -4.74 11.21 -13.38
CA ILE A 197 -3.82 11.50 -12.28
C ILE A 197 -2.98 12.76 -12.62
N ARG A 198 -2.38 12.82 -13.81
CA ARG A 198 -1.64 14.00 -14.31
C ARG A 198 -2.47 15.28 -14.23
N ARG A 199 -3.73 15.23 -14.67
CA ARG A 199 -4.63 16.39 -14.60
C ARG A 199 -4.93 16.84 -13.17
N PHE A 200 -4.99 15.91 -12.22
CA PHE A 200 -5.21 16.22 -10.81
C PHE A 200 -3.98 16.90 -10.19
N PHE A 201 -2.77 16.40 -10.47
CA PHE A 201 -1.51 16.98 -9.98
C PHE A 201 -1.15 18.31 -10.67
N ALA A 202 -1.40 18.47 -11.97
CA ALA A 202 -1.19 19.73 -12.69
C ALA A 202 -2.05 20.90 -12.15
N THR A 203 -3.13 20.61 -11.40
CA THR A 203 -3.90 21.64 -10.69
C THR A 203 -3.32 22.05 -9.31
N TRP A 204 -2.29 21.36 -8.81
CA TRP A 204 -1.68 21.54 -7.49
C TRP A 204 -0.44 22.48 -7.47
N GLY A 205 -0.50 23.60 -8.21
CA GLY A 205 0.53 24.65 -8.15
C GLY A 205 1.68 24.44 -9.14
N GLU A 206 2.84 25.09 -8.88
CA GLU A 206 4.05 24.90 -9.70
C GLU A 206 4.66 23.53 -9.40
N ASP A 207 4.27 22.56 -10.21
CA ASP A 207 4.76 21.19 -10.14
C ASP A 207 6.23 21.13 -10.61
N GLN A 208 7.08 20.51 -9.78
CA GLN A 208 8.50 20.26 -10.08
C GLN A 208 8.74 18.78 -10.44
N ILE A 209 7.67 17.99 -10.54
CA ILE A 209 7.72 16.59 -10.95
C ILE A 209 7.87 16.53 -12.47
N ASP A 210 8.91 15.85 -12.93
CA ASP A 210 9.16 15.61 -14.36
C ASP A 210 8.32 14.42 -14.85
N ASP A 211 7.68 14.59 -16.01
CA ASP A 211 6.76 13.64 -16.64
C ASP A 211 7.50 12.49 -17.38
N GLU A 212 8.83 12.53 -17.44
CA GLU A 212 9.65 11.47 -18.08
C GLU A 212 9.85 10.22 -17.21
N GLY A 213 9.29 10.18 -15.99
CA GLY A 213 9.41 9.06 -15.07
C GLY A 213 8.75 7.77 -15.57
N VAL A 214 9.54 6.75 -15.90
CA VAL A 214 9.05 5.38 -16.12
C VAL A 214 8.83 4.70 -14.76
N THR A 215 7.59 4.31 -14.45
CA THR A 215 7.25 3.58 -13.22
C THR A 215 6.70 2.18 -13.52
N SER A 216 6.80 1.26 -12.56
CA SER A 216 6.36 -0.13 -12.72
C SER A 216 4.84 -0.26 -12.57
N ALA A 217 4.24 -1.33 -13.13
CA ALA A 217 2.82 -1.62 -12.91
C ALA A 217 2.46 -1.85 -11.43
N LYS A 218 3.44 -2.32 -10.65
CA LYS A 218 3.32 -2.55 -9.22
C LYS A 218 3.25 -1.24 -8.44
N ASN A 219 4.08 -0.25 -8.77
CA ASN A 219 4.00 1.09 -8.16
C ASN A 219 2.73 1.84 -8.62
N ASN A 220 2.31 1.66 -9.88
CA ASN A 220 1.03 2.18 -10.35
C ASN A 220 -0.18 1.54 -9.65
N SER A 221 0.02 0.41 -8.96
CA SER A 221 -1.00 -0.27 -8.17
C SER A 221 -1.04 0.20 -6.71
N SER A 222 -0.19 1.15 -6.33
CA SER A 222 -0.04 1.64 -4.95
C SER A 222 -1.34 2.21 -4.38
N VAL A 223 -1.56 1.96 -3.10
CA VAL A 223 -2.66 2.55 -2.33
C VAL A 223 -2.50 4.06 -2.23
N ILE A 224 -3.55 4.79 -2.58
CA ILE A 224 -3.65 6.23 -2.35
C ILE A 224 -4.49 6.43 -1.09
N THR A 225 -3.83 6.83 -0.01
CA THR A 225 -4.44 7.02 1.31
C THR A 225 -4.69 8.48 1.59
N GLN A 226 -5.89 8.83 2.06
CA GLN A 226 -6.23 10.17 2.52
C GLN A 226 -6.51 10.16 4.02
N LEU A 227 -5.91 11.11 4.73
CA LEU A 227 -6.28 11.48 6.09
C LEU A 227 -7.14 12.75 6.05
N VAL A 228 -8.29 12.74 6.73
CA VAL A 228 -9.15 13.90 6.92
C VAL A 228 -9.36 14.19 8.40
N VAL A 229 -8.88 15.33 8.87
CA VAL A 229 -9.02 15.77 10.27
C VAL A 229 -9.37 17.24 10.31
N GLU A 230 -10.51 17.61 10.91
CA GLU A 230 -10.97 19.00 11.05
C GLU A 230 -10.97 19.78 9.72
N GLY A 231 -11.39 19.13 8.63
CA GLY A 231 -11.45 19.72 7.30
C GLY A 231 -10.10 19.84 6.57
N ARG A 232 -8.99 19.51 7.22
CA ARG A 232 -7.67 19.38 6.58
C ARG A 232 -7.53 18.01 5.94
N ARG A 233 -6.84 17.96 4.80
CA ARG A 233 -6.62 16.74 4.02
C ARG A 233 -5.13 16.55 3.78
N SER A 234 -4.63 15.38 4.13
CA SER A 234 -3.31 14.90 3.73
C SER A 234 -3.51 13.71 2.80
N VAL A 235 -2.68 13.60 1.76
CA VAL A 235 -2.71 12.48 0.82
C VAL A 235 -1.33 11.83 0.83
N PHE A 236 -1.33 10.50 0.91
CA PHE A 236 -0.15 9.65 0.89
C PHE A 236 -0.24 8.75 -0.34
N THR A 237 0.83 8.73 -1.11
CA THR A 237 1.01 7.90 -2.30
C THR A 237 2.30 7.11 -2.10
N GLY A 238 2.29 5.84 -2.48
CA GLY A 238 3.53 5.06 -2.63
C GLY A 238 3.95 4.98 -4.09
#